data_AF-A0AAW0GJH3-F1
#
_entry.id   AF-A0AAW0GJH3-F1
#
_cell.length_a   1.000
_cell.length_b   1.000
_cell.length_c   1.000
_cell.angle_alpha   90.00
_cell.angle_beta   90.00
_cell.angle_gamma   90.00
#
_symmetry.space_group_name_H-M   'P 1'
#
loop_
_entity.id
_entity.type
_entity.pdbx_description
1 polymer ?
#
loop_
_entity_poly.entity_id
_entity_poly.type
_entity_poly.pdbx_seq_one_letter_code
_entity_poly.pdbx_strand_id
1 'polypeptide(L)' 'MKLVTVDVPFPGKLETYEQKLDAGEFIVKRVVEIAKLADEFKEYEKKGYVVDAKLAHLVAGWELAQKLAKGQVE' A
#
# COMPACT_ATOMS: atom_id res chain seq x y z
N MET A 1 8.93 -11.12 -14.92
CA MET A 1 7.63 -10.54 -14.52
C MET A 1 7.33 -9.36 -15.43
N LYS A 2 6.12 -9.25 -15.98
CA LYS A 2 5.68 -8.07 -16.76
C LYS A 2 4.76 -7.22 -15.89
N LEU A 3 5.16 -5.98 -15.62
CA LEU A 3 4.33 -5.01 -14.88
C LEU A 3 3.38 -4.35 -15.87
N VAL A 4 2.08 -4.52 -15.67
CA VAL A 4 1.02 -3.85 -16.46
C VAL A 4 0.30 -2.90 -15.51
N THR A 5 0.36 -1.61 -15.82
CA THR A 5 -0.31 -0.55 -15.04
C THR A 5 -1.55 -0.06 -15.78
N VAL A 6 -2.70 -0.04 -15.11
CA VAL A 6 -3.97 0.46 -15.65
C VAL A 6 -4.36 1.70 -14.84
N ASP A 7 -4.52 2.82 -15.53
CA ASP A 7 -5.03 4.05 -14.93
C ASP A 7 -6.56 4.05 -15.05
N VAL A 8 -7.26 4.05 -13.91
CA VAL A 8 -8.73 4.02 -13.86
C VAL A 8 -9.20 5.34 -13.25
N PRO A 9 -9.73 6.27 -14.06
CA PRO A 9 -10.34 7.48 -13.53
C PRO A 9 -11.59 7.11 -12.73
N PHE A 10 -11.66 7.51 -11.46
CA PHE A 10 -12.76 7.19 -10.54
C PHE A 10 -13.65 8.43 -10.31
N PRO A 11 -14.80 8.57 -10.99
CA PRO A 11 -15.64 9.78 -10.94
C PRO A 11 -16.63 9.84 -9.75
N GLY A 12 -16.61 8.87 -8.83
CA GLY A 12 -17.61 8.73 -7.76
C GLY A 12 -17.07 8.84 -6.32
N LYS A 13 -17.97 8.82 -5.33
CA LYS A 13 -17.59 8.63 -3.91
C LYS A 13 -16.91 7.27 -3.74
N LEU A 14 -15.84 7.22 -2.96
CA LEU A 14 -15.21 5.96 -2.55
C LEU A 14 -16.20 5.13 -1.73
N GLU A 15 -16.85 4.16 -2.37
CA GLU A 15 -17.70 3.20 -1.68
C GLU A 15 -16.82 2.17 -0.97
N THR A 16 -16.73 2.29 0.35
CA THR A 16 -16.03 1.31 1.17
C THR A 16 -17.00 0.21 1.57
N TYR A 17 -16.76 -1.02 1.13
CA TYR A 17 -17.47 -2.18 1.67
C TYR A 17 -17.20 -2.33 3.16
N GLU A 18 -18.26 -2.64 3.92
CA GLU A 18 -18.17 -3.05 5.31
C GLU A 18 -17.52 -4.44 5.40
N GLN A 19 -16.60 -4.57 6.35
CA GLN A 19 -15.89 -5.83 6.56
C GLN A 19 -16.80 -6.80 7.28
N LYS A 20 -17.05 -7.97 6.68
CA LYS A 20 -17.67 -9.10 7.36
C LYS A 20 -16.61 -9.75 8.27
N LEU A 21 -16.68 -9.49 9.57
CA LEU A 21 -15.83 -10.08 10.60
C LEU A 21 -16.55 -11.26 11.25
N ASP A 22 -15.84 -12.37 11.46
CA ASP A 22 -16.34 -13.50 12.24
C ASP A 22 -16.07 -13.31 13.74
N ALA A 23 -16.73 -14.11 14.58
CA ALA A 23 -16.59 -14.01 16.03
C ALA A 23 -15.14 -14.25 16.47
N GLY A 24 -14.52 -13.23 17.07
CA GLY A 24 -13.13 -13.26 17.53
C GLY A 24 -12.13 -12.56 16.60
N GLU A 25 -12.57 -12.08 15.42
CA GLU A 25 -11.72 -11.28 14.53
C GLU A 25 -11.74 -9.80 14.88
N PHE A 26 -10.55 -9.21 14.99
CA PHE A 26 -10.36 -7.77 15.22
C PHE A 26 -9.43 -7.20 14.15
N ILE A 27 -9.96 -7.01 12.95
CA ILE A 27 -9.20 -6.47 11.82
C ILE A 27 -9.63 -5.02 11.61
N VAL A 28 -8.65 -4.12 11.55
CA VAL A 28 -8.88 -2.68 11.32
C VAL A 28 -8.53 -2.36 9.87
N LYS A 29 -9.53 -1.94 9.09
CA LYS A 29 -9.33 -1.46 7.72
C LYS A 29 -8.70 -0.07 7.73
N ARG A 30 -7.68 0.13 6.90
CA ARG A 30 -7.06 1.44 6.66
C ARG A 30 -6.81 1.65 5.17
N VAL A 31 -7.24 2.81 4.68
CA VAL A 31 -6.99 3.26 3.30
C VAL A 31 -5.87 4.28 3.36
N VAL A 32 -4.77 4.01 2.65
CA VAL A 32 -3.60 4.88 2.60
C VAL A 32 -3.33 5.22 1.15
N GLU A 33 -2.93 6.47 0.91
CA GLU A 33 -2.45 6.88 -0.39
C GLU A 33 -1.17 6.13 -0.76
N ILE A 34 -1.09 5.58 -1.97
CA ILE A 34 0.05 4.74 -2.39
C ILE A 34 1.39 5.50 -2.32
N ALA A 35 1.37 6.81 -2.51
CA ALA A 35 2.54 7.68 -2.39
C ALA A 35 3.09 7.77 -0.96
N LYS A 36 2.25 7.56 0.07
CA LYS A 36 2.60 7.65 1.50
C LYS A 36 2.73 6.28 2.17
N LEU A 37 2.54 5.19 1.41
CA LEU A 37 2.50 3.83 1.94
C LEU A 37 3.80 3.43 2.65
N ALA A 38 4.95 3.85 2.10
CA ALA A 38 6.27 3.57 2.69
C ALA A 38 6.47 4.25 4.06
N ASP A 39 5.99 5.47 4.21
CA ASP A 39 6.12 6.22 5.47
C ASP A 39 5.20 5.65 6.56
N GLU A 40 3.96 5.31 6.19
CA GLU A 40 3.01 4.67 7.10
C GLU A 40 3.53 3.32 7.60
N PHE A 41 4.21 2.52 6.75
CA PHE A 41 4.84 1.26 7.19
C PHE A 41 5.94 1.50 8.23
N LYS A 42 6.81 2.50 8.02
CA LYS A 42 7.84 2.88 9.01
C LYS A 42 7.22 3.34 10.33
N GLU A 43 6.07 4.02 10.29
CA GLU A 43 5.35 4.39 11.51
C GLU A 43 4.78 3.18 12.24
N TYR A 44 4.25 2.19 11.52
CA TYR A 44 3.75 0.95 12.11
C TYR A 44 4.86 0.10 12.71
N GLU A 45 6.03 0.02 12.07
CA GLU A 45 7.21 -0.65 12.64
C GLU A 45 7.65 0.03 13.95
N LYS A 46 7.66 1.37 14.00
CA LYS A 46 7.95 2.12 15.25
C LYS A 46 6.95 1.84 16.37
N LYS A 47 5.69 1.57 16.02
CA LYS A 47 4.63 1.18 16.97
C LYS A 47 4.73 -0.30 17.39
N GLY A 48 5.69 -1.05 16.86
CA GLY A 48 5.94 -2.46 17.19
C GLY A 48 5.11 -3.46 16.36
N TYR A 49 4.48 -3.01 15.28
CA TYR A 49 3.80 -3.92 14.35
C TYR A 49 4.79 -4.53 13.35
N VAL A 50 4.46 -5.73 12.88
CA VAL A 50 5.23 -6.43 11.84
C VAL A 50 4.54 -6.23 10.49
N VAL A 51 5.29 -5.79 9.50
CA VAL A 51 4.82 -5.66 8.12
C VAL A 51 4.93 -7.01 7.41
N ASP A 52 3.88 -7.42 6.69
CA ASP A 52 3.91 -8.63 5.87
C ASP A 52 4.96 -8.53 4.75
N ALA A 53 5.69 -9.63 4.50
CA ALA A 53 6.77 -9.64 3.54
C ALA A 53 6.32 -9.29 2.11
N LYS A 54 5.12 -9.71 1.68
CA LYS A 54 4.62 -9.39 0.33
C LYS A 54 4.31 -7.90 0.21
N LEU A 55 3.78 -7.31 1.27
CA LEU A 55 3.53 -5.86 1.32
C LEU A 55 4.85 -5.07 1.33
N ALA A 56 5.85 -5.53 2.08
CA ALA A 56 7.18 -4.92 2.08
C ALA A 56 7.84 -4.97 0.68
N HIS A 57 7.74 -6.10 -0.02
CA HIS A 57 8.25 -6.22 -1.39
C HIS A 57 7.50 -5.31 -2.38
N LEU A 58 6.17 -5.17 -2.24
CA LEU A 58 5.39 -4.26 -3.07
C LEU A 58 5.87 -2.81 -2.90
N VAL A 59 6.06 -2.37 -1.65
CA VAL A 59 6.55 -1.02 -1.34
C VAL A 59 7.94 -0.78 -1.92
N ALA A 60 8.87 -1.72 -1.70
CA ALA A 60 10.23 -1.61 -2.24
C ALA A 60 10.25 -1.54 -3.78
N GLY A 61 9.43 -2.37 -4.44
CA GLY A 61 9.28 -2.34 -5.89
C GLY A 61 8.66 -1.02 -6.40
N TRP A 62 7.69 -0.49 -5.67
CA TRP A 62 7.06 0.79 -6.00
C TRP A 62 8.03 1.98 -5.86
N GLU A 63 8.80 2.03 -4.77
CA GLU A 63 9.83 3.06 -4.57
C GLU A 63 10.89 3.02 -5.67
N LEU A 64 11.33 1.82 -6.06
CA LEU A 64 12.28 1.64 -7.16
C LEU A 64 11.70 2.14 -8.49
N ALA A 65 10.44 1.79 -8.80
CA ALA A 65 9.76 2.25 -10.01
C ALA A 65 9.63 3.78 -10.05
N GLN A 66 9.34 4.42 -8.91
CA GLN A 66 9.29 5.88 -8.83
C GLN A 66 10.66 6.53 -9.06
N LYS A 67 11.73 5.96 -8.49
CA LYS A 67 13.10 6.47 -8.72
C LYS A 67 13.52 6.35 -10.19
N LEU A 68 13.20 5.21 -10.82
CA LEU A 68 13.41 4.98 -12.25
C LEU A 68 12.65 5.98 -13.11
N ALA A 69 11.37 6.21 -12.82
CA ALA A 69 10.54 7.17 -13.56
C ALA A 69 11.06 8.62 -13.46
N LYS A 70 11.69 8.97 -12.32
CA LYS A 70 12.32 10.28 -12.10
C LYS A 70 13.75 10.38 -12.64
N GLY A 71 14.30 9.31 -13.23
CA GLY A 71 15.68 9.27 -13.71
C GLY A 71 16.74 9.34 -12.61
N GLN A 72 16.39 9.03 -11.36
CA GLN A 72 17.27 9.13 -10.19
C GLN A 72 17.99 7.80 -9.88
N VAL A 73 18.52 7.15 -10.91
CA VAL A 73 19.32 5.93 -10.73
C VAL A 73 20.77 6.30 -10.94
N GLU A 74 21.47 6.53 -9.82
CA GLU A 74 22.93 6.43 -9.73
C GLU A 74 23.34 5.00 -9.39
#